data_AF-A0A953Q9M8-F1
#
_entry.id   AF-A0A953Q9M8-F1
#
_cell.length_a   1.000
_cell.length_b   1.000
_cell.length_c   1.000
_cell.angle_alpha   90.00
_cell.angle_beta   90.00
_cell.angle_gamma   90.00
#
_symmetry.space_group_name_H-M   'P 1'
#
loop_
_entity.id
_entity.type
_entity.pdbx_description
1 polymer ?
#
loop_
_entity_poly.entity_id
_entity_poly.type
_entity_poly.pdbx_seq_one_letter_code
_entity_poly.pdbx_strand_id
1 'polypeptide(L)'
;MNLDWQVCSRARLSRDARFDGKFFIGVRSSGVYCRPICPAPTAKEKNVRYFCSAAAAAEAGFRPCLRCRPECSPGTPAWLGTPNTVSRALRLISESGLEDGGVEVLA
;
A
#
# COMPACT_ATOMS: atom_id res chain seq x y z
N MET A 1 16.93 2.08 16.76
CA MET A 1 16.96 1.12 15.62
C MET A 1 17.82 1.75 14.54
N ASN A 2 18.99 1.20 14.25
CA ASN A 2 19.92 1.79 13.28
C ASN A 2 19.59 1.25 11.88
N LEU A 3 19.13 2.11 10.98
CA LEU A 3 18.80 1.73 9.61
C LEU A 3 20.07 1.77 8.77
N ASP A 4 20.62 0.60 8.45
CA ASP A 4 21.71 0.50 7.48
C ASP A 4 21.18 0.88 6.08
N TRP A 5 21.74 1.94 5.49
CA TRP A 5 21.28 2.49 4.23
C TRP A 5 21.51 1.53 3.04
N GLN A 6 22.56 0.70 3.08
CA GLN A 6 22.85 -0.28 2.03
C GLN A 6 21.82 -1.40 2.07
N VAL A 7 21.48 -1.87 3.27
CA VAL A 7 20.43 -2.89 3.46
C VAL A 7 19.08 -2.35 3.00
N CYS A 8 18.72 -1.12 3.38
CA CYS A 8 17.45 -0.50 2.99
C CYS A 8 17.37 -0.29 1.47
N SER A 9 18.45 0.17 0.85
CA SER A 9 18.53 0.35 -0.61
C SER A 9 18.37 -0.98 -1.34
N ARG A 10 19.12 -2.02 -0.93
CA ARG A 10 19.00 -3.36 -1.52
C ARG A 10 17.58 -3.91 -1.39
N ALA A 11 17.00 -3.86 -0.19
CA ALA A 11 15.65 -4.35 0.08
C ALA A 11 14.57 -3.60 -0.73
N ARG A 12 14.74 -2.29 -0.91
CA ARG A 12 13.87 -1.45 -1.76
C ARG A 12 13.99 -1.83 -3.24
N LEU A 13 15.21 -2.03 -3.73
CA LEU A 13 15.45 -2.39 -5.14
C LEU A 13 14.91 -3.78 -5.48
N SER A 14 15.06 -4.74 -4.56
CA SER A 14 14.55 -6.10 -4.73
C SER A 14 13.07 -6.26 -4.35
N ARG A 15 12.42 -5.21 -3.79
CA ARG A 15 11.05 -5.25 -3.27
C ARG A 15 10.82 -6.41 -2.29
N ASP A 16 11.76 -6.61 -1.38
CA ASP A 16 11.75 -7.75 -0.46
C ASP A 16 10.64 -7.62 0.59
N ALA A 17 9.65 -8.51 0.53
CA ALA A 17 8.50 -8.54 1.45
C ALA A 17 8.90 -8.75 2.91
N ARG A 18 10.08 -9.32 3.20
CA ARG A 18 10.59 -9.51 4.57
C ARG A 18 10.95 -8.20 5.28
N PHE A 19 11.07 -7.12 4.51
CA PHE A 19 11.32 -5.77 5.02
C PHE A 19 10.07 -4.90 5.05
N ASP A 20 8.94 -5.43 4.61
CA ASP A 20 7.70 -4.69 4.57
C ASP A 20 7.26 -4.25 5.98
N GLY A 21 7.04 -2.94 6.15
CA GLY A 21 6.75 -2.34 7.45
C GLY A 21 7.95 -2.14 8.39
N LYS A 22 9.15 -2.66 8.08
CA LYS A 22 10.37 -2.42 8.89
C LYS A 22 10.97 -1.04 8.69
N PHE A 23 10.77 -0.47 7.51
CA PHE A 23 11.17 0.89 7.17
C PHE A 23 10.28 1.46 6.08
N PHE A 24 10.34 2.77 5.91
CA PHE A 24 9.60 3.54 4.93
C PHE A 24 10.55 4.42 4.11
N ILE A 25 10.16 4.71 2.88
CA ILE A 25 11.00 5.39 1.88
C ILE A 25 10.33 6.70 1.52
N GLY A 26 10.89 7.83 1.94
CA GLY A 26 10.48 9.15 1.45
C GLY A 26 11.24 9.51 0.18
N VAL A 27 10.51 9.89 -0.87
CA VAL A 27 11.05 10.34 -2.14
C VAL A 27 10.98 11.86 -2.20
N ARG A 28 12.14 12.52 -2.08
CA ARG A 28 12.28 13.98 -2.01
C ARG A 28 11.68 14.70 -3.22
N SER A 29 11.81 14.13 -4.41
CA SER A 29 11.33 14.75 -5.66
C SER A 29 9.82 14.79 -5.79
N SER A 30 9.09 13.85 -5.16
CA SER A 30 7.63 13.79 -5.21
C SER A 30 6.94 14.17 -3.89
N GLY A 31 7.71 14.28 -2.81
CA GLY A 31 7.19 14.46 -1.45
C GLY A 31 6.38 13.27 -0.96
N VAL A 32 6.52 12.08 -1.55
CA VAL A 32 5.74 10.89 -1.22
C VAL A 32 6.57 9.92 -0.40
N TYR A 33 5.99 9.31 0.64
CA TYR A 33 6.59 8.15 1.30
C TYR A 33 5.88 6.83 0.96
N CYS A 34 6.66 5.75 0.88
CA CYS A 34 6.24 4.44 0.39
C CYS A 34 6.75 3.31 1.30
N ARG A 35 6.16 2.12 1.14
CA ARG A 35 6.67 0.84 1.63
C ARG A 35 7.80 0.30 0.72
N PRO A 36 8.70 -0.57 1.19
CA PRO A 36 9.77 -1.13 0.37
C PRO A 36 9.28 -2.05 -0.75
N ILE A 37 8.08 -2.61 -0.62
CA ILE A 37 7.45 -3.44 -1.65
C ILE A 37 6.66 -2.65 -2.69
N CYS A 38 6.71 -1.32 -2.67
CA CYS A 38 5.86 -0.49 -3.52
C CYS A 38 6.07 -0.81 -5.01
N PRO A 39 5.00 -1.07 -5.77
CA PRO A 39 5.11 -1.38 -7.21
C PRO A 39 5.48 -0.14 -8.06
N ALA A 40 5.45 1.06 -7.47
CA ALA A 40 5.82 2.28 -8.16
C ALA A 40 7.27 2.23 -8.70
N PRO A 41 7.58 3.00 -9.75
CA PRO A 41 8.95 3.14 -10.24
C PRO A 41 9.90 3.57 -9.12
N THR A 42 11.00 2.83 -9.01
CA THR A 42 12.04 3.03 -8.01
C THR A 42 12.72 4.38 -8.22
N ALA A 43 12.68 5.25 -7.21
CA ALA A 43 13.39 6.53 -7.24
C ALA A 43 14.91 6.34 -7.19
N LYS A 44 15.66 7.28 -7.77
CA LYS A 44 17.13 7.35 -7.68
C LYS A 44 17.54 7.56 -6.23
N GLU A 45 18.61 6.89 -5.78
CA GLU A 45 19.06 6.91 -4.37
C GLU A 45 19.28 8.34 -3.83
N LYS A 46 19.79 9.25 -4.66
CA LYS A 46 19.97 10.68 -4.31
C LYS A 46 18.70 11.40 -3.84
N ASN A 47 17.53 10.91 -4.23
CA ASN A 47 16.23 11.47 -3.88
C ASN A 47 15.54 10.67 -2.76
N VAL A 48 16.20 9.67 -2.17
CA VAL A 48 15.60 8.77 -1.19
C VAL A 48 16.06 9.13 0.22
N ARG A 49 15.13 9.06 1.17
CA ARG A 49 15.39 9.09 2.60
C ARG A 49 14.64 7.93 3.26
N TYR A 50 15.30 7.22 4.17
CA TYR A 50 14.71 6.11 4.90
C TYR A 50 14.19 6.56 6.28
N PHE A 51 13.07 6.00 6.70
CA PHE A 51 12.41 6.29 7.97
C PHE A 51 12.05 4.99 8.70
N CYS A 52 12.13 4.98 10.03
CA CYS A 52 11.79 3.79 10.84
C CYS A 52 10.28 3.53 10.91
N SER A 53 9.45 4.54 10.66
CA SER A 53 7.98 4.42 10.73
C SER A 53 7.30 5.33 9.71
N ALA A 54 6.05 5.00 9.39
CA ALA A 54 5.18 5.84 8.57
C ALA A 54 4.94 7.22 9.23
N ALA A 55 4.78 7.23 10.55
CA ALA A 55 4.61 8.45 11.34
C ALA A 55 5.82 9.40 11.19
N ALA A 56 7.05 8.88 11.31
CA ALA A 56 8.25 9.68 11.14
C ALA A 56 8.38 10.28 9.73
N ALA A 57 7.92 9.56 8.69
CA ALA A 57 7.88 10.08 7.34
C ALA A 57 6.82 11.18 7.16
N ALA A 58 5.65 11.01 7.78
CA ALA A 58 4.58 12.00 7.77
C ALA A 58 4.97 13.29 8.51
N GLU A 59 5.58 13.17 9.69
CA GLU A 59 6.12 14.31 10.46
C GLU A 59 7.21 15.06 9.69
N ALA A 60 8.00 14.34 8.87
CA ALA A 60 8.98 14.95 7.98
C ALA A 60 8.37 15.62 6.73
N GLY A 61 7.03 15.69 6.62
CA GLY A 61 6.30 16.40 5.57
C GLY A 61 6.04 15.57 4.31
N PHE A 62 6.25 14.26 4.33
CA PHE A 62 5.94 13.41 3.19
C PHE A 62 4.47 12.94 3.23
N ARG A 63 3.80 12.96 2.09
CA ARG A 63 2.43 12.41 1.94
C ARG A 63 2.45 10.90 1.65
N PRO A 64 1.44 10.14 2.12
CA PRO A 64 1.39 8.70 1.87
C PRO A 64 1.21 8.35 0.40
N CYS A 65 1.83 7.25 -0.03
CA CYS A 65 1.67 6.73 -1.37
C CYS A 65 0.31 6.03 -1.55
N LEU A 66 -0.48 6.49 -2.53
CA LEU A 66 -1.79 5.90 -2.83
C LEU A 66 -1.74 4.48 -3.43
N ARG A 67 -0.57 4.03 -3.90
CA ARG A 67 -0.40 2.68 -4.49
C ARG A 67 -0.13 1.61 -3.46
N CYS A 68 0.78 1.88 -2.53
CA CYS A 68 1.16 0.91 -1.48
C CYS A 68 0.50 1.19 -0.13
N ARG A 69 -0.26 2.30 -0.02
CA ARG A 69 -1.05 2.70 1.14
C ARG A 69 -0.33 2.46 2.47
N PRO A 70 0.87 3.05 2.67
CA PRO A 70 1.66 2.83 3.88
C PRO A 70 0.96 3.32 5.17
N GLU A 71 -0.07 4.16 5.03
CA GLU A 71 -0.91 4.66 6.11
C GLU A 71 -1.98 3.67 6.57
N CYS A 72 -2.26 2.62 5.79
CA CYS A 72 -3.32 1.65 6.07
C CYS A 72 -2.75 0.34 6.62
N SER A 73 -3.43 -0.26 7.59
CA SER A 73 -3.09 -1.60 8.04
C SER A 73 -3.36 -2.63 6.93
N PRO A 74 -2.49 -3.64 6.74
CA PRO A 74 -2.71 -4.71 5.77
C PRO A 74 -4.10 -5.35 5.94
N GLY A 75 -4.75 -5.69 4.82
CA GLY A 75 -6.07 -6.33 4.81
C GLY A 75 -7.27 -5.41 5.06
N THR A 76 -7.05 -4.14 5.42
CA THR A 76 -8.16 -3.17 5.53
C THR A 76 -8.74 -2.81 4.16
N PRO A 77 -10.01 -2.39 4.07
CA PRO A 77 -10.62 -1.92 2.82
C PRO A 77 -9.79 -0.86 2.09
N ALA A 78 -9.23 0.09 2.84
CA ALA A 78 -8.39 1.16 2.30
C ALA A 78 -7.05 0.63 1.75
N TRP A 79 -6.52 -0.45 2.32
CA TRP A 79 -5.31 -1.13 1.84
C TRP A 79 -5.58 -1.97 0.59
N LEU A 80 -6.71 -2.69 0.57
CA LEU A 80 -7.11 -3.54 -0.54
C LEU A 80 -7.48 -2.75 -1.80
N GLY A 81 -8.00 -1.53 -1.68
CA GLY A 81 -8.36 -0.68 -2.81
C GLY A 81 -9.52 -1.26 -3.63
N THR A 82 -9.42 -1.19 -4.97
CA THR A 82 -10.48 -1.65 -5.89
C THR A 82 -10.92 -3.11 -5.67
N PRO A 83 -10.03 -4.08 -5.41
CA PRO A 83 -10.41 -5.43 -5.00
C PRO A 83 -11.47 -5.50 -3.90
N ASN A 84 -11.40 -4.64 -2.88
CA ASN A 84 -12.41 -4.62 -1.82
C ASN A 84 -13.80 -4.25 -2.35
N THR A 85 -13.90 -3.33 -3.31
CA THR A 85 -15.16 -3.00 -3.99
C THR A 85 -15.71 -4.21 -4.76
N VAL A 86 -14.86 -4.93 -5.47
CA VAL A 86 -15.26 -6.13 -6.23
C VAL A 86 -15.71 -7.24 -5.29
N SER A 87 -14.94 -7.55 -4.25
CA SER A 87 -15.31 -8.56 -3.25
C SER A 87 -16.64 -8.23 -2.56
N ARG A 88 -16.89 -6.96 -2.24
CA ARG A 88 -18.18 -6.52 -1.69
C ARG A 88 -19.31 -6.71 -2.70
N ALA A 89 -19.11 -6.35 -3.98
CA ALA A 89 -20.12 -6.53 -5.01
C ALA A 89 -20.48 -8.02 -5.21
N LEU A 90 -19.48 -8.90 -5.30
CA LEU A 90 -19.68 -10.34 -5.42
C LEU A 90 -20.47 -10.92 -4.22
N ARG A 91 -20.14 -10.46 -3.01
CA ARG A 91 -20.89 -10.83 -1.80
C ARG A 91 -22.36 -10.41 -1.90
N LEU A 92 -22.64 -9.17 -2.30
CA LEU A 92 -24.01 -8.69 -2.45
C LEU A 92 -24.80 -9.46 -3.52
N ILE A 93 -24.17 -9.83 -4.63
CA ILE A 93 -24.78 -10.64 -5.70
C ILE A 93 -25.16 -12.02 -5.19
N SER A 94 -24.27 -12.67 -4.42
CA SER A 94 -24.53 -13.99 -3.83
C SER A 94 -25.61 -13.91 -2.75
N GLU A 95 -25.60 -12.86 -1.90
CA GLU A 95 -26.59 -12.65 -0.85
C GLU A 95 -27.97 -12.21 -1.38
N SER A 96 -28.05 -11.59 -2.57
CA SER A 96 -29.31 -11.06 -3.12
C SER A 96 -30.23 -12.12 -3.73
N GLY A 97 -29.90 -13.42 -3.63
CA GLY A 97 -30.78 -14.50 -4.10
C GLY A 97 -30.99 -14.54 -5.62
N LEU A 98 -30.11 -13.88 -6.40
CA LEU A 98 -30.13 -13.91 -7.87
C LEU A 98 -29.96 -15.32 -8.43
N GLU A 99 -29.47 -16.26 -7.61
CA GLU A 99 -29.20 -17.63 -7.99
C GLU A 99 -30.48 -18.50 -8.05
N ASP A 100 -31.55 -18.15 -7.31
CA ASP A 100 -32.75 -19.01 -7.17
C ASP A 100 -34.04 -18.46 -7.81
N GLY A 101 -34.13 -17.16 -8.13
CA GLY A 101 -35.37 -16.51 -8.58
C GLY A 101 -35.41 -15.97 -10.01
N GLY A 102 -34.26 -15.80 -10.66
CA GLY A 102 -34.19 -15.05 -11.93
C GLY A 102 -34.59 -13.58 -11.78
N VAL A 103 -34.62 -12.85 -12.91
CA VAL A 103 -34.91 -11.39 -12.94
C VAL A 103 -36.36 -11.05 -12.55
N GLU A 104 -37.23 -12.07 -12.50
CA GLU A 104 -38.67 -11.96 -12.30
C GLU A 104 -39.05 -11.59 -10.85
N VAL A 105 -38.17 -11.91 -9.89
CA VAL A 105 -38.39 -11.64 -8.46
C VAL A 105 -38.01 -10.21 -8.07
N LEU A 106 -37.50 -9.41 -9.02
CA LEU A 106 -37.06 -8.03 -8.80
C LEU A 106 -38.10 -6.97 -9.15
N ALA A 107 -39.30 -7.37 -9.62
CA ALA A 107 -40.37 -6.48 -10.08
C ALA A 107 -41.38 -6.12 -8.97
#